data_AF-A0A241V656-F1
#
_entry.id   AF-A0A241V656-F1
#
_cell.length_a   1.000
_cell.length_b   1.000
_cell.length_c   1.000
_cell.angle_alpha   90.00
_cell.angle_beta   90.00
_cell.angle_gamma   90.00
#
_symmetry.space_group_name_H-M   'P 1'
#
loop_
_entity.id
_entity.type
_entity.pdbx_description
1 polymer ?
#
loop_
_entity_poly.entity_id
_entity_poly.type
_entity_poly.pdbx_seq_one_letter_code
_entity_poly.pdbx_strand_id
1 'polypeptide(L)' 'MTISVVDSNNLAVPNATVTGGFSVGGSNLNCTTNNLGQCQINSGTIKSATQTTFNINNISGSNLTYAASSNSVSSITIYR' A
#
# COMPACT_ATOMS: atom_id res chain seq x y z
N MET A 1 6.13 -5.08 -6.31
CA MET A 1 5.84 -5.12 -4.85
C MET A 1 4.35 -5.39 -4.69
N THR A 2 3.94 -6.20 -3.72
CA THR A 2 2.52 -6.53 -3.50
C THR A 2 2.11 -6.16 -2.08
N ILE A 3 1.05 -5.37 -1.94
CA ILE A 3 0.38 -5.06 -0.67
C ILE A 3 -0.85 -5.94 -0.58
N SER A 4 -0.97 -6.70 0.50
CA SER A 4 -2.17 -7.47 0.82
C SER A 4 -2.97 -6.73 1.89
N VAL A 5 -4.24 -6.46 1.61
CA VAL A 5 -5.18 -5.84 2.54
C VAL A 5 -6.17 -6.91 2.99
N VAL A 6 -6.25 -7.08 4.31
CA VAL A 6 -7.18 -8.00 4.95
C VAL A 6 -8.00 -7.27 6.01
N ASP A 7 -9.18 -7.79 6.31
CA ASP A 7 -10.02 -7.31 7.40
C ASP A 7 -9.58 -7.90 8.76
N SER A 8 -10.35 -7.60 9.82
CA SER A 8 -10.11 -8.12 11.17
C SER A 8 -10.25 -9.64 11.30
N ASN A 9 -10.89 -10.30 10.33
CA ASN A 9 -11.06 -11.76 10.28
C ASN A 9 -10.04 -12.42 9.34
N ASN A 10 -9.01 -11.68 8.92
CA ASN A 10 -8.00 -12.12 7.94
C ASN A 10 -8.58 -12.45 6.54
N LEU A 11 -9.74 -11.90 6.20
CA LEU A 11 -10.34 -12.05 4.88
C LEU A 11 -9.83 -10.97 3.93
N ALA A 12 -9.58 -11.35 2.68
CA ALA A 12 -9.14 -10.42 1.64
C ALA A 12 -10.17 -9.31 1.41
N VAL A 13 -9.71 -8.07 1.35
CA VAL A 13 -10.58 -6.90 1.09
C VAL A 13 -10.43 -6.46 -0.36
N PRO A 14 -11.36 -6.82 -1.26
CA PRO A 14 -11.34 -6.36 -2.63
C PRO A 14 -11.80 -4.90 -2.76
N ASN A 15 -11.34 -4.22 -3.80
CA ASN A 15 -11.70 -2.82 -4.09
C ASN A 15 -11.34 -1.83 -2.98
N ALA A 16 -10.38 -2.15 -2.12
CA ALA A 16 -9.81 -1.21 -1.17
C ALA A 16 -8.78 -0.33 -1.86
N THR A 17 -8.90 0.98 -1.72
CA THR A 17 -7.91 1.94 -2.21
C THR A 17 -6.85 2.15 -1.14
N VAL A 18 -5.65 1.64 -1.41
CA VAL A 18 -4.45 1.92 -0.63
C VAL A 18 -3.83 3.20 -1.17
N THR A 19 -3.66 4.19 -0.30
CA THR A 19 -3.00 5.44 -0.59
C THR A 19 -1.70 5.52 0.20
N GLY A 20 -0.61 5.85 -0.47
CA GLY A 20 0.70 5.96 0.15
C GLY A 20 1.61 6.88 -0.63
N GLY A 21 2.84 7.02 -0.15
CA GLY A 21 3.84 7.87 -0.77
C GLY A 21 5.23 7.32 -0.58
N PHE A 22 6.11 7.68 -1.49
CA PHE A 22 7.54 7.41 -1.38
C PHE A 22 8.22 8.57 -0.65
N SER A 23 9.17 8.27 0.23
CA SER A 23 9.94 9.30 0.94
C SER A 23 10.78 10.16 -0.01
N VAL A 24 11.34 9.54 -1.06
CA VAL A 24 12.15 10.20 -2.09
C VAL A 24 11.97 9.55 -3.46
N GLY A 25 12.11 10.34 -4.53
CA GLY A 25 12.24 9.84 -5.90
C GLY A 25 10.97 9.25 -6.53
N GLY A 26 9.81 9.31 -5.87
CA GLY A 26 8.52 8.84 -6.38
C GLY A 26 7.35 9.69 -5.91
N SER A 27 6.24 9.65 -6.65
CA SER A 27 4.99 10.38 -6.34
C SER A 27 4.06 9.59 -5.42
N ASN A 28 3.07 10.26 -4.82
CA ASN A 28 1.97 9.57 -4.14
C ASN A 28 1.36 8.51 -5.06
N LEU A 29 1.13 7.34 -4.48
CA LEU A 29 0.57 6.20 -5.17
C LEU A 29 -0.80 5.89 -4.59
N ASN A 30 -1.77 5.74 -5.49
CA ASN A 30 -3.07 5.19 -5.18
C ASN A 30 -3.20 3.85 -5.91
N CYS A 31 -3.55 2.81 -5.17
CA CYS A 31 -3.61 1.47 -5.71
C CYS A 31 -4.84 0.76 -5.14
N THR A 32 -5.65 0.20 -6.04
CA THR A 32 -6.87 -0.51 -5.66
C THR A 32 -6.60 -2.00 -5.61
N THR A 33 -7.03 -2.66 -4.54
CA THR A 33 -6.88 -4.11 -4.40
C THR A 33 -7.79 -4.88 -5.34
N ASN A 34 -7.29 -5.99 -5.87
CA ASN A 34 -8.06 -6.93 -6.69
C ASN A 34 -8.97 -7.83 -5.84
N ASN A 35 -9.64 -8.80 -6.45
CA ASN A 35 -10.49 -9.79 -5.76
C ASN A 35 -9.79 -10.61 -4.66
N LEU A 36 -8.46 -10.67 -4.68
CA LEU A 36 -7.64 -11.34 -3.66
C LEU A 36 -7.17 -10.39 -2.55
N GLY A 37 -7.66 -9.15 -2.52
CA GLY A 37 -7.22 -8.13 -1.57
C GLY A 37 -5.80 -7.64 -1.84
N GLN A 38 -5.29 -7.85 -3.05
CA GLN A 38 -3.90 -7.53 -3.39
C GLN A 38 -3.81 -6.31 -4.30
N CYS A 39 -2.91 -5.41 -3.94
CA CYS A 39 -2.52 -4.25 -4.70
C CYS A 39 -1.07 -4.42 -5.15
N GLN A 40 -0.78 -4.32 -6.46
CA GLN A 40 0.59 -4.34 -6.95
C GLN A 40 1.11 -2.94 -7.20
N ILE A 41 2.26 -2.65 -6.61
CA ILE A 41 2.98 -1.40 -6.78
C ILE A 41 4.17 -1.65 -7.70
N ASN A 42 4.21 -0.87 -8.78
CA ASN A 42 5.31 -0.86 -9.73
C ASN A 42 6.40 0.11 -9.26
N SER A 43 7.63 -0.39 -9.14
CA SER A 43 8.82 0.39 -8.78
C SER A 43 9.26 1.37 -9.87
N GLY A 44 8.66 1.33 -11.06
CA GLY A 44 8.93 2.25 -12.17
C GLY A 44 8.64 3.72 -11.87
N THR A 45 7.91 4.01 -10.79
CA THR A 45 7.66 5.37 -10.29
C THR A 45 8.85 5.96 -9.52
N ILE A 46 9.83 5.13 -9.11
CA ILE A 46 11.01 5.53 -8.33
C ILE A 46 12.14 5.87 -9.33
N LYS A 47 12.02 7.00 -10.03
CA LYS A 47 12.93 7.35 -11.13
C LYS A 47 14.29 7.90 -10.69
N SER A 48 14.42 8.39 -9.45
CA SER A 48 15.58 9.21 -9.04
C SER A 48 16.21 8.87 -7.69
N ALA A 49 15.84 7.76 -7.04
CA ALA A 49 16.42 7.38 -5.74
C ALA A 49 16.93 5.93 -5.73
N THR A 50 18.12 5.73 -5.16
CA THR A 50 18.75 4.41 -4.94
C THR A 50 18.04 3.59 -3.85
N GLN A 51 17.43 4.30 -2.91
CA GLN A 51 16.62 3.76 -1.83
C GLN A 51 15.45 4.71 -1.59
N THR A 52 14.26 4.17 -1.34
CA THR A 52 13.10 4.94 -0.91
C THR A 52 12.25 4.14 0.04
N THR A 53 11.50 4.79 0.93
CA THR A 53 10.57 4.11 1.81
C THR A 53 9.15 4.42 1.34
N PHE A 54 8.38 3.38 1.06
CA PHE A 54 6.95 3.52 0.79
C PHE A 54 6.18 3.45 2.10
N ASN A 55 5.48 4.53 2.42
CA ASN A 55 4.65 4.65 3.61
C ASN A 55 3.18 4.58 3.20
N ILE A 56 2.40 3.78 3.92
CA ILE A 56 0.94 3.77 3.76
C ILE A 56 0.37 4.92 4.59
N ASN A 57 -0.39 5.79 3.93
CA ASN A 57 -1.03 6.94 4.57
C ASN A 57 -2.46 6.59 4.99
N ASN A 58 -3.21 5.94 4.10
CA ASN A 58 -4.59 5.56 4.35
C ASN A 58 -5.03 4.40 3.47
N ILE A 59 -5.98 3.59 3.95
CA ILE A 59 -6.67 2.57 3.16
C ILE A 59 -8.17 2.87 3.22
N SER A 60 -8.88 2.91 2.10
CA SER A 60 -10.33 3.07 2.10
C SER A 60 -11.01 1.89 1.44
N GLY A 61 -11.89 1.19 2.16
CA GLY A 61 -12.72 0.11 1.64
C GLY A 61 -14.21 0.36 1.91
N SER A 62 -15.08 -0.28 1.14
CA SER A 62 -16.54 -0.16 1.38
C SER A 62 -16.90 -0.76 2.74
N ASN A 63 -17.52 0.05 3.60
CA ASN A 63 -17.90 -0.33 4.98
C ASN A 63 -16.73 -0.76 5.89
N LEU A 64 -15.50 -0.36 5.57
CA LEU A 64 -14.32 -0.67 6.37
C LEU A 64 -13.62 0.60 6.80
N THR A 65 -13.26 0.65 8.08
CA THR A 65 -12.44 1.74 8.63
C THR A 65 -10.99 1.27 8.70
N TYR A 66 -10.07 2.09 8.20
CA TYR A 66 -8.65 1.78 8.27
C TYR A 66 -8.14 1.80 9.71
N ALA A 67 -7.69 0.63 10.17
CA ALA A 67 -7.07 0.46 11.47
C ALA A 67 -5.54 0.47 11.33
N ALA A 68 -4.94 1.67 11.28
CA ALA A 68 -3.50 1.82 11.08
C ALA A 68 -2.65 1.11 12.15
N SER A 69 -3.15 1.01 13.38
CA SER A 69 -2.52 0.30 14.50
C SER A 69 -2.46 -1.22 14.31
N SER A 70 -3.30 -1.77 13.44
CA SER A 70 -3.36 -3.21 13.15
C SER A 70 -2.50 -3.62 11.95
N ASN A 71 -1.79 -2.67 11.33
CA ASN A 71 -0.91 -2.98 10.22
C ASN A 71 0.31 -3.78 10.71
N SER A 72 0.54 -4.95 10.12
CA SER A 72 1.79 -5.68 10.36
C SER A 72 3.02 -4.96 9.79
N VAL A 73 2.82 -4.12 8.77
CA VAL A 73 3.86 -3.30 8.13
C VAL A 73 3.24 -1.96 7.75
N SER A 74 3.78 -0.86 8.27
CA SER A 74 3.36 0.52 7.95
C SER A 74 4.24 1.19 6.88
N SER A 75 5.47 0.72 6.74
CA SER A 75 6.46 1.23 5.79
C SER A 75 7.36 0.12 5.26
N ILE A 76 7.69 0.16 3.97
CA ILE A 76 8.64 -0.76 3.34
C ILE A 76 9.75 0.01 2.65
N THR A 77 11.00 -0.37 2.92
CA THR A 77 12.16 0.16 2.23
C THR A 77 12.39 -0.59 0.93
N ILE A 78 12.51 0.17 -0.16
CA ILE A 78 12.66 -0.32 -1.53
C ILE A 78 14.02 0.13 -2.03
N TYR A 79 14.79 -0.81 -2.53
CA TYR A 79 16.08 -0.59 -3.17
C TYR A 79 15.93 -0.76 -4.68
N ARG A 80 16.67 0.05 -5.45
CA ARG A 80 16.80 -0.13 -6.90
C ARG A 80 17.80 -1.22 -7.25
#